data_AF-A0A2V5YSS4-F1
#
_entry.id   AF-A0A2V5YSS4-F1
#
_cell.length_a   1.000
_cell.length_b   1.000
_cell.length_c   1.000
_cell.angle_alpha   90.00
_cell.angle_beta   90.00
_cell.angle_gamma   90.00
#
_symmetry.space_group_name_H-M   'P 1'
#
loop_
_entity.id
_entity.type
_entity.pdbx_description
1 polymer ?
#
loop_
_entity_poly.entity_id
_entity_poly.type
_entity_poly.pdbx_seq_one_letter_code
_entity_poly.pdbx_strand_id
1 'polypeptide(L)'
;MKWITREKIKVDRVACPWLTQHFVDPAAEFIFLPHGTDWTQIEDEIVFDVPNCELGHHGEDVSFNSILKKYKLTDPALVLQAS
;
A
#
# COMPACT_ATOMS: atom_id res chain seq x y z
N MET A 1 -9.81 -0.82 -8.42
CA MET A 1 -9.54 -1.88 -7.42
C MET A 1 -9.72 -1.30 -6.03
N LYS A 2 -10.12 -2.09 -5.03
CA LYS A 2 -10.21 -1.64 -3.63
C LYS A 2 -8.92 -1.95 -2.88
N TRP A 3 -8.40 -0.92 -2.20
CA TRP A 3 -7.17 -0.95 -1.44
C TRP A 3 -7.48 -0.68 0.02
N ILE A 4 -7.16 -1.63 0.88
CA ILE A 4 -7.55 -1.61 2.29
C ILE A 4 -6.31 -1.44 3.16
N THR A 5 -6.39 -0.52 4.12
CA THR A 5 -5.35 -0.34 5.14
C THR A 5 -5.98 0.01 6.48
N ARG A 6 -5.17 0.11 7.54
CA ARG A 6 -5.63 0.47 8.89
C ARG A 6 -5.91 1.97 9.04
N GLU A 7 -6.78 2.32 9.98
CA GLU A 7 -7.11 3.69 10.36
C GLU A 7 -5.97 4.38 11.15
N LYS A 8 -5.98 5.72 11.17
CA LYS A 8 -4.94 6.68 11.64
C LYS A 8 -3.85 7.03 10.61
N ILE A 9 -3.98 8.20 10.01
CA ILE A 9 -3.09 8.72 8.97
C ILE A 9 -1.63 8.76 9.47
N LYS A 10 -0.77 8.04 8.76
CA LYS A 10 0.70 8.16 8.78
C LYS A 10 1.15 8.53 7.37
N VAL A 11 2.37 9.04 7.23
CA VAL A 11 2.93 9.51 5.94
C VAL A 11 2.78 8.46 4.82
N ASP A 12 3.03 7.19 5.12
CA ASP A 12 2.88 6.07 4.16
C ASP A 12 1.45 5.93 3.59
N ARG A 13 0.45 6.37 4.34
CA ARG A 13 -0.98 6.29 3.97
C ARG A 13 -1.47 7.47 3.14
N VAL A 14 -0.57 8.36 2.76
CA VAL A 14 -0.80 9.39 1.73
C VAL A 14 0.05 9.08 0.50
N ALA A 15 1.29 8.64 0.69
CA ALA A 15 2.20 8.29 -0.41
C ALA A 15 1.73 7.05 -1.19
N CYS A 16 1.31 5.97 -0.51
CA CYS A 16 0.87 4.74 -1.19
C CYS A 16 -0.42 4.95 -2.01
N PRO A 17 -1.46 5.66 -1.50
CA PRO A 17 -2.62 5.98 -2.32
C PRO A 17 -2.29 6.84 -3.54
N TRP A 18 -1.43 7.85 -3.39
CA TRP A 18 -1.00 8.69 -4.51
C TRP A 18 -0.28 7.88 -5.58
N LEU A 19 0.72 7.06 -5.19
CA LEU A 19 1.45 6.16 -6.09
C LEU A 19 0.49 5.25 -6.86
N THR A 20 -0.43 4.64 -6.13
CA THR A 20 -1.40 3.70 -6.71
C THR A 20 -2.30 4.40 -7.73
N GLN A 21 -2.86 5.57 -7.39
CA GLN A 21 -3.73 6.30 -8.32
C GLN A 21 -3.00 6.84 -9.56
N HIS A 22 -1.72 7.18 -9.46
CA HIS A 22 -0.99 7.79 -10.56
C HIS A 22 -0.30 6.75 -11.47
N PHE A 23 0.08 5.59 -10.93
CA PHE A 23 0.94 4.63 -11.64
C PHE A 23 0.39 3.21 -11.72
N VAL A 24 -0.63 2.86 -10.94
CA VAL A 24 -1.18 1.49 -10.90
C VAL A 24 -2.63 1.45 -11.41
N ASP A 25 -3.51 2.20 -10.75
CA ASP A 25 -4.96 2.20 -11.02
C ASP A 25 -5.56 3.57 -10.66
N PRO A 26 -5.87 4.42 -11.65
CA PRO A 26 -6.52 5.72 -11.43
C PRO A 26 -7.90 5.65 -10.78
N ALA A 27 -8.57 4.49 -10.84
CA ALA A 27 -9.85 4.24 -10.21
C ALA A 27 -9.72 3.49 -8.87
N ALA A 28 -8.53 3.52 -8.25
CA ALA A 28 -8.32 2.90 -6.95
C ALA A 28 -9.15 3.58 -5.85
N GLU A 29 -9.90 2.77 -5.11
CA GLU A 29 -10.65 3.18 -3.93
C GLU A 29 -9.91 2.76 -2.66
N PHE A 30 -9.80 3.66 -1.68
CA PHE A 30 -9.08 3.40 -0.43
C PHE A 30 -10.04 3.28 0.74
N ILE A 31 -9.95 2.16 1.46
CA ILE A 31 -10.78 1.85 2.62
C ILE A 31 -9.86 1.77 3.84
N PHE A 32 -10.23 2.51 4.89
CA PHE A 32 -9.50 2.54 6.15
C PHE A 32 -10.30 1.82 7.22
N LEU A 33 -9.76 0.72 7.76
CA LEU A 33 -10.42 -0.11 8.76
C LEU A 33 -9.74 -0.03 10.14
N PRO A 34 -10.45 -0.32 11.25
CA PRO A 34 -9.86 -0.32 12.57
C PRO A 34 -8.66 -1.25 12.76
N HIS A 35 -7.78 -0.92 13.71
CA HIS A 35 -6.60 -1.76 13.98
C HIS A 35 -6.96 -3.19 14.43
N GLY A 36 -8.14 -3.38 15.01
CA GLY A 36 -8.66 -4.68 15.44
C GLY A 36 -9.28 -5.53 14.34
N THR A 37 -9.25 -5.08 13.08
CA THR A 37 -9.76 -5.85 11.94
C THR A 37 -8.98 -7.14 11.74
N ASP A 38 -9.71 -8.22 11.47
CA ASP A 38 -9.11 -9.47 11.01
C ASP A 38 -8.80 -9.37 9.51
N TRP A 39 -7.55 -9.02 9.21
CA TRP A 39 -7.07 -8.83 7.84
C TRP A 39 -7.07 -10.11 7.01
N THR A 40 -7.12 -11.28 7.66
CA THR A 40 -7.11 -12.58 6.95
C THR A 40 -8.42 -12.89 6.23
N GLN A 41 -9.51 -12.20 6.60
CA GLN A 41 -10.82 -12.35 5.96
C GLN A 41 -10.99 -11.51 4.70
N ILE A 42 -9.99 -10.71 4.35
CA ILE A 42 -9.99 -9.86 3.17
C ILE A 42 -9.26 -10.62 2.06
N GLU A 43 -10.03 -11.33 1.23
CA GLU A 43 -9.49 -12.20 0.17
C GLU A 43 -9.54 -11.54 -1.21
N ASP A 44 -10.53 -10.67 -1.46
CA ASP A 44 -10.80 -10.09 -2.79
C ASP A 44 -10.24 -8.67 -2.97
N GLU A 45 -9.70 -8.06 -1.91
CA GLU A 45 -9.16 -6.71 -1.92
C GLU A 45 -7.65 -6.65 -1.61
N ILE A 46 -7.01 -5.56 -2.03
CA ILE A 46 -5.57 -5.39 -1.87
C ILE A 46 -5.27 -4.76 -0.52
N VAL A 47 -4.64 -5.52 0.38
CA VAL A 47 -4.28 -5.03 1.72
C VAL A 47 -2.82 -4.53 1.76
N PHE A 48 -2.60 -3.34 2.33
CA PHE A 48 -1.26 -2.71 2.45
C PHE A 48 -1.06 -1.98 3.79
N ASP A 49 0.18 -1.79 4.24
CA ASP A 49 0.56 -1.19 5.56
C ASP A 49 -0.19 -1.81 6.77
N VAL A 50 -0.37 -3.14 6.75
CA VAL A 50 -0.88 -3.90 7.91
C VAL A 50 0.08 -5.05 8.28
N PRO A 51 0.03 -5.56 9.52
CA PRO A 51 0.87 -6.69 9.92
C PRO A 51 0.65 -7.91 9.02
N ASN A 52 1.74 -8.57 8.61
CA ASN A 52 1.74 -9.81 7.83
C ASN A 52 1.07 -9.73 6.44
N CYS A 53 0.80 -8.55 5.89
CA CYS A 53 0.31 -8.43 4.52
C CYS A 53 1.45 -8.45 3.49
N GLU A 54 1.11 -8.81 2.25
CA GLU A 54 2.05 -8.83 1.13
C GLU A 54 2.64 -7.43 0.85
N LEU A 55 1.83 -6.38 0.92
CA LEU A 55 2.23 -4.99 0.69
C LEU A 55 2.49 -4.24 2.01
N GLY A 56 3.17 -4.92 2.92
CA GLY A 56 3.55 -4.42 4.24
C GLY A 56 5.04 -4.11 4.33
N HIS A 57 5.51 -3.95 5.57
CA HIS A 57 6.92 -3.77 5.86
C HIS A 57 7.61 -5.13 5.93
N HIS A 58 8.58 -5.35 5.06
CA HIS A 58 9.33 -6.62 4.96
C HIS A 58 10.82 -6.35 5.05
N GLY A 59 11.42 -6.64 6.19
CA GLY A 59 12.83 -6.33 6.44
C GLY A 59 13.07 -4.81 6.43
N GLU A 60 13.87 -4.33 5.48
CA GLU A 60 14.14 -2.89 5.27
C GLU A 60 13.12 -2.23 4.33
N ASP A 61 12.27 -3.01 3.65
CA ASP A 61 11.28 -2.46 2.73
C ASP A 61 10.08 -1.88 3.48
N VAL A 62 9.74 -0.63 3.17
CA VAL A 62 8.47 0.00 3.54
C VAL A 62 7.37 -0.38 2.55
N SER A 63 6.10 -0.12 2.90
CA SER A 63 4.94 -0.48 2.07
C SER A 63 5.03 0.08 0.64
N PHE A 64 5.64 1.26 0.48
CA PHE A 64 5.91 1.88 -0.81
C PHE A 64 6.81 1.01 -1.71
N ASN A 65 7.91 0.47 -1.17
CA ASN A 65 8.84 -0.41 -1.90
C ASN A 65 8.15 -1.70 -2.32
N SER A 66 7.33 -2.27 -1.44
CA SER A 66 6.56 -3.48 -1.74
C SER A 66 5.62 -3.26 -2.93
N ILE A 67 4.97 -2.09 -3.03
CA ILE A 67 4.11 -1.72 -4.18
C ILE A 67 4.95 -1.55 -5.45
N LEU A 68 6.08 -0.83 -5.40
CA LEU A 68 6.96 -0.68 -6.57
C LEU A 68 7.42 -2.04 -7.11
N LYS A 69 7.84 -2.96 -6.24
CA LYS A 69 8.29 -4.30 -6.62
C LYS A 69 7.15 -5.14 -7.21
N LYS A 70 5.98 -5.16 -6.57
CA LYS A 70 4.82 -5.94 -7.02
C LYS A 70 4.35 -5.53 -8.42
N TYR A 71 4.27 -4.22 -8.67
CA TYR A 71 3.79 -3.67 -9.95
C TYR A 71 4.92 -3.37 -10.95
N LYS A 72 6.17 -3.72 -10.61
CA LYS A 72 7.37 -3.52 -11.44
C LYS A 72 7.52 -2.07 -11.91
N LEU A 73 7.19 -1.13 -11.04
CA LEU A 73 7.35 0.30 -11.29
C LEU A 73 8.84 0.64 -11.18
N THR A 74 9.44 1.07 -12.29
CA THR A 74 10.89 1.31 -12.43
C THR A 74 11.23 2.78 -12.69
N ASP A 75 10.24 3.68 -12.54
CA ASP A 75 10.45 5.12 -12.72
C ASP A 75 11.51 5.62 -11.71
N PRO A 76 12.62 6.21 -12.18
CA PRO A 76 13.68 6.70 -11.30
C PRO A 76 13.20 7.72 -10.27
N ALA A 77 12.18 8.53 -10.60
CA ALA A 77 11.62 9.52 -9.69
C ALA A 77 10.82 8.89 -8.55
N LEU A 78 10.23 7.70 -8.78
CA LEU A 78 9.55 6.93 -7.73
C LEU A 78 10.54 6.23 -6.82
N VAL A 79 11.64 5.71 -7.37
CA VAL A 79 12.73 5.09 -6.57
C VAL A 79 13.40 6.11 -5.63
N LEU A 80 13.46 7.39 -6.03
CA LEU A 80 13.99 8.47 -5.17
C LEU A 80 13.08 8.85 -3.99
N GLN A 81 11.78 8.52 -4.05
CA GLN A 81 10.82 8.79 -2.96
C GLN A 81 10.73 7.65 -1.95
N ALA A 82 11.27 6.48 -2.28
CA ALA A 82 11.51 5.41 -1.33
C ALA A 82 12.67 5.82 -0.42
N SER A 83 12.38 6.22 0.83
CA SER A 83 13.37 6.60 1.84
C SER A 83 13.23 5.73 3.08
#